data_AF-A0A929GTE9-F1
#
_entry.id   AF-A0A929GTE9-F1
#
_cell.length_a   1.000
_cell.length_b   1.000
_cell.length_c   1.000
_cell.angle_alpha   90.00
_cell.angle_beta   90.00
_cell.angle_gamma   90.00
#
_symmetry.space_group_name_H-M   'P 1'
#
loop_
_entity.id
_entity.type
_entity.pdbx_description
1 polymer ?
#
loop_
_entity_poly.entity_id
_entity_poly.type
_entity_poly.pdbx_seq_one_letter_code
_entity_poly.pdbx_strand_id
1 'polypeptide(L)'
;MAEAKTDALIAYCGLDCSRCFGYTKTISEASKGLRRTMRAEKIKQVWPSIPFLGDYDSFKKTLDALAGLRCGGCREGGGPPWCKIRTCCLKRGYESCAQCDEFESCEKLTFLEPGHKDEHLKILRKLRKAKA
;
A
#
# COMPACT_ATOMS: atom_id res chain seq x y z
N MET A 1 -21.80 -15.92 15.94
CA MET A 1 -20.98 -15.87 14.71
C MET A 1 -19.60 -15.47 15.14
N ALA A 2 -18.64 -16.39 15.05
CA ALA A 2 -17.31 -16.23 15.62
C ALA A 2 -16.57 -15.09 14.94
N GLU A 3 -16.10 -14.12 15.74
CA GLU A 3 -15.15 -13.10 15.30
C GLU A 3 -13.91 -13.80 14.77
N ALA A 4 -13.74 -13.77 13.44
CA ALA A 4 -12.51 -14.22 12.80
C ALA A 4 -11.40 -13.26 13.26
N LYS A 5 -10.65 -13.70 14.28
CA LYS A 5 -9.37 -13.15 14.70
C LYS A 5 -8.39 -13.36 13.56
N THR A 6 -8.51 -12.52 12.53
CA THR A 6 -7.58 -12.48 11.41
C THR A 6 -6.34 -11.87 12.00
N ASP A 7 -5.26 -12.65 12.13
CA ASP A 7 -3.94 -12.12 12.46
C ASP A 7 -3.61 -11.05 11.42
N ALA A 8 -3.91 -9.80 11.77
CA ALA A 8 -3.81 -8.69 10.84
C ALA A 8 -2.36 -8.58 10.40
N LEU A 9 -2.13 -8.41 9.09
CA LEU A 9 -0.79 -8.33 8.52
C LEU A 9 -0.22 -6.94 8.83
N ILE A 10 0.10 -6.69 10.10
CA ILE A 10 0.47 -5.38 10.59
C ILE A 10 1.93 -5.07 10.24
N ALA A 11 2.10 -3.96 9.52
CA ALA A 11 3.38 -3.37 9.18
C ALA A 11 4.09 -2.78 10.40
N TYR A 12 5.39 -2.47 10.26
CA TYR A 12 6.18 -1.82 11.30
C TYR A 12 5.53 -0.54 11.85
N CYS A 13 4.91 0.24 10.97
CA CYS A 13 4.24 1.50 11.31
C CYS A 13 2.84 1.35 11.91
N GLY A 14 2.32 0.13 12.05
CA GLY A 14 0.96 -0.10 12.54
C GLY A 14 -0.13 -0.10 11.47
N LEU A 15 0.20 0.10 10.19
CA LEU A 15 -0.79 -0.10 9.12
C LEU A 15 -1.06 -1.57 8.86
N ASP A 16 -2.30 -1.89 8.49
CA ASP A 16 -2.72 -3.23 8.13
C ASP A 16 -2.55 -3.48 6.62
N CYS A 17 -1.55 -4.28 6.26
CA CYS A 17 -1.31 -4.64 4.87
C CYS A 17 -2.44 -5.46 4.26
N SER A 18 -3.25 -6.18 5.05
CA SER A 18 -4.36 -6.99 4.51
C SER A 18 -5.42 -6.14 3.81
N ARG A 19 -5.46 -4.84 4.10
CA ARG A 19 -6.38 -3.85 3.50
C ARG A 19 -5.71 -2.95 2.46
N CYS A 20 -4.40 -3.08 2.25
CA CYS A 20 -3.64 -2.25 1.31
C CYS A 20 -3.86 -2.71 -0.15
N PHE A 21 -4.14 -1.77 -1.06
CA PHE A 21 -4.35 -2.06 -2.50
C PHE A 21 -3.18 -2.79 -3.16
N GLY A 22 -1.95 -2.57 -2.67
CA GLY A 22 -0.77 -3.26 -3.18
C GLY A 22 -0.78 -4.74 -2.84
N TYR A 23 -1.21 -5.09 -1.61
CA TYR A 23 -1.27 -6.46 -1.11
C TYR A 23 -2.51 -7.20 -1.65
N THR A 24 -3.68 -6.56 -1.58
CA THR A 24 -4.94 -7.11 -2.11
C THR A 24 -5.00 -7.13 -3.63
N LYS A 25 -4.05 -6.46 -4.30
CA LYS A 25 -3.93 -6.36 -5.77
C LYS A 25 -5.15 -5.73 -6.44
N THR A 26 -6.01 -5.02 -5.69
CA THR A 26 -7.28 -4.48 -6.19
C THR A 26 -7.07 -3.56 -7.41
N ILE A 27 -6.14 -2.60 -7.29
CA ILE A 27 -5.79 -1.71 -8.42
C ILE A 27 -5.14 -2.50 -9.56
N SER A 28 -4.28 -3.47 -9.25
CA SER A 28 -3.58 -4.26 -10.27
C SER A 28 -4.56 -5.07 -11.12
N GLU A 29 -5.52 -5.74 -10.51
CA GLU A 29 -6.54 -6.51 -11.22
C GLU A 29 -7.50 -5.61 -12.01
N ALA A 30 -7.90 -4.46 -11.44
CA ALA A 30 -8.69 -3.47 -12.16
C ALA A 30 -7.96 -2.95 -13.42
N SER A 31 -6.67 -2.64 -13.30
CA SER A 31 -5.84 -2.22 -14.43
C SER A 31 -5.71 -3.30 -15.51
N LYS A 32 -5.56 -4.58 -15.12
CA LYS A 32 -5.57 -5.70 -16.07
C LYS A 32 -6.92 -5.80 -16.78
N GLY A 33 -8.02 -5.62 -16.05
CA GLY A 33 -9.38 -5.57 -16.59
C GLY A 33 -9.52 -4.50 -17.67
N LEU A 34 -9.22 -3.25 -17.31
CA LEU A 34 -9.27 -2.12 -18.24
C LEU A 34 -8.39 -2.37 -19.48
N ARG A 35 -7.16 -2.87 -19.29
CA ARG A 35 -6.26 -3.22 -20.40
C ARG A 35 -6.87 -4.24 -21.36
N ARG A 36 -7.58 -5.26 -20.84
CA ARG A 36 -8.27 -6.25 -21.67
C ARG A 36 -9.42 -5.60 -22.46
N THR A 37 -10.26 -4.82 -21.79
CA THR A 37 -11.39 -4.12 -22.43
C THR A 37 -10.91 -3.17 -23.53
N MET A 38 -9.91 -2.35 -23.26
CA MET A 38 -9.34 -1.42 -24.25
C MET A 38 -8.82 -2.11 -25.51
N ARG A 39 -8.27 -3.32 -25.37
CA ARG A 39 -7.81 -4.12 -26.50
C ARG A 39 -8.98 -4.69 -27.30
N ALA A 40 -10.00 -5.21 -26.62
CA ALA A 40 -11.21 -5.75 -27.24
C ALA A 40 -11.94 -4.67 -28.06
N GLU A 41 -12.09 -3.47 -27.48
CA GLU A 41 -12.73 -2.31 -28.11
C GLU A 41 -11.84 -1.60 -29.13
N LYS A 42 -10.61 -2.08 -29.35
CA LYS A 42 -9.63 -1.47 -30.27
C LYS A 42 -9.44 0.04 -30.05
N ILE A 43 -9.55 0.51 -28.80
CA ILE A 43 -9.58 1.95 -28.48
C ILE A 43 -8.34 2.70 -28.98
N LYS A 44 -7.19 2.00 -29.11
CA LYS A 44 -5.97 2.56 -29.70
C LYS A 44 -6.20 3.13 -31.11
N GLN A 45 -7.07 2.50 -31.91
CA GLN A 45 -7.35 2.91 -33.29
C GLN A 45 -8.15 4.21 -33.36
N VAL A 46 -9.06 4.41 -32.39
CA VAL A 46 -9.90 5.61 -32.31
C VAL A 46 -9.32 6.68 -31.39
N TRP A 47 -8.26 6.39 -30.66
CA TRP A 47 -7.59 7.33 -29.74
C TRP A 47 -7.23 8.67 -30.37
N PRO A 48 -6.72 8.75 -31.63
CA PRO A 48 -6.44 10.03 -32.28
C PRO A 48 -7.68 10.93 -32.42
N SER A 49 -8.89 10.35 -32.42
CA SER A 49 -10.15 11.07 -32.45
C SER A 49 -10.62 11.56 -31.07
N ILE A 50 -9.88 11.26 -30.01
CA ILE A 50 -10.20 11.59 -28.61
C ILE A 50 -9.04 12.37 -27.96
N PRO A 51 -8.68 13.56 -28.49
CA PRO A 51 -7.45 14.26 -28.10
C PRO A 51 -7.41 14.68 -26.62
N PHE A 52 -8.57 14.83 -25.96
CA PHE A 52 -8.65 15.19 -24.55
C PHE A 52 -8.14 14.07 -23.59
N LEU A 53 -7.96 12.83 -24.08
CA LEU A 53 -7.34 11.75 -23.30
C LEU A 53 -5.80 11.85 -23.25
N GLY A 54 -5.21 12.74 -24.04
CA GLY A 54 -3.76 12.90 -24.11
C GLY A 54 -3.06 11.76 -24.87
N ASP A 55 -1.78 11.54 -24.56
CA ASP A 55 -0.94 10.56 -25.27
C ASP A 55 -1.24 9.11 -24.85
N TYR A 56 -1.51 8.27 -25.86
CA TYR A 56 -1.87 6.87 -25.64
C TYR A 56 -0.72 6.06 -25.04
N ASP A 57 0.51 6.22 -25.53
CA ASP A 57 1.62 5.37 -25.11
C ASP A 57 2.07 5.69 -23.68
N SER A 58 2.00 6.96 -23.27
CA SER A 58 2.19 7.41 -21.90
C SER A 58 1.12 6.83 -20.96
N PHE A 59 -0.15 6.89 -21.36
CA PHE A 59 -1.24 6.26 -20.60
C PHE A 59 -1.02 4.75 -20.49
N LYS A 60 -0.75 4.07 -21.61
CA LYS A 60 -0.53 2.62 -21.66
C LYS A 60 0.64 2.21 -20.77
N LYS A 61 1.76 2.94 -20.79
CA LYS A 61 2.92 2.67 -19.92
C LYS A 61 2.54 2.70 -18.44
N THR A 62 1.73 3.70 -18.05
CA THR A 62 1.25 3.84 -16.67
C THR A 62 0.29 2.71 -16.30
N LEU A 63 -0.67 2.39 -17.18
CA LEU A 63 -1.61 1.29 -16.97
C LEU A 63 -0.90 -0.07 -16.85
N ASP A 64 0.11 -0.31 -17.69
CA ASP A 64 0.92 -1.52 -17.65
C ASP A 64 1.71 -1.62 -16.34
N ALA A 65 2.24 -0.51 -15.82
CA ALA A 65 2.91 -0.47 -14.52
C ALA A 65 1.94 -0.79 -13.36
N LEU A 66 0.73 -0.23 -13.36
CA LEU A 66 -0.31 -0.54 -12.37
C LEU A 66 -0.74 -2.03 -12.43
N ALA A 67 -0.95 -2.56 -13.63
CA ALA A 67 -1.24 -3.98 -13.85
C ALA A 67 -0.09 -4.91 -13.41
N GLY A 68 1.14 -4.39 -13.40
CA GLY A 68 2.35 -5.07 -12.94
C GLY A 68 2.59 -4.98 -11.43
N LEU A 69 1.86 -4.14 -10.69
CA LEU A 69 2.10 -3.92 -9.26
C LEU A 69 1.95 -5.21 -8.45
N ARG A 70 2.97 -5.57 -7.67
CA ARG A 70 2.98 -6.72 -6.76
C ARG A 70 3.51 -6.28 -5.39
N CYS A 71 2.89 -6.76 -4.32
CA CYS A 71 3.35 -6.53 -2.96
C CYS A 71 3.00 -7.76 -2.10
N GLY A 72 4.00 -8.38 -1.46
CA GLY A 72 3.81 -9.45 -0.46
C GLY A 72 3.46 -8.91 0.94
N GLY A 73 3.48 -7.59 1.11
CA GLY A 73 3.27 -6.94 2.40
C GLY A 73 4.57 -6.44 3.01
N CYS A 74 4.45 -5.58 4.03
CA CYS A 74 5.58 -4.81 4.55
C CYS A 74 6.71 -5.68 5.11
N ARG A 75 6.36 -6.81 5.75
CA ARG A 75 7.33 -7.75 6.34
C ARG A 75 7.99 -8.68 5.32
N GLU A 76 7.40 -8.83 4.14
CA GLU A 76 7.93 -9.63 3.02
C GLU A 76 8.66 -8.76 1.98
N GLY A 77 9.16 -7.59 2.37
CA GLY A 77 9.88 -6.70 1.45
C GLY A 77 8.99 -5.75 0.63
N GLY A 78 7.66 -5.87 0.69
CA GLY A 78 6.73 -5.00 -0.05
C GLY A 78 6.71 -3.54 0.42
N GLY A 79 6.04 -2.65 -0.32
CA GLY A 79 6.10 -1.20 -0.06
C GLY A 79 7.37 -0.53 -0.61
N PRO A 80 7.65 0.74 -0.26
CA PRO A 80 8.81 1.45 -0.80
C PRO A 80 10.12 0.83 -0.30
N PRO A 81 11.10 0.54 -1.19
CA PRO A 81 12.39 -0.05 -0.81
C PRO A 81 13.17 0.80 0.21
N TRP A 82 13.00 2.11 0.19
CA TRP A 82 13.66 3.09 1.06
C TRP A 82 12.82 3.50 2.29
N CYS A 83 11.99 2.59 2.81
CA CYS A 83 11.12 2.87 3.95
C CYS A 83 11.93 3.18 5.23
N LYS A 84 12.03 4.46 5.61
CA LYS A 84 12.74 4.91 6.83
C LYS A 84 12.20 4.27 8.12
N ILE A 85 10.90 3.99 8.19
CA ILE A 85 10.26 3.38 9.36
C ILE A 85 10.75 1.93 9.55
N ARG A 86 10.76 1.15 8.46
CA ARG A 86 11.30 -0.22 8.46
C ARG A 86 12.75 -0.24 8.90
N THR A 87 13.58 0.59 8.27
CA THR A 87 15.01 0.67 8.60
C THR A 87 15.23 1.05 10.07
N CYS A 88 14.42 1.96 10.61
CA CYS A 88 14.49 2.35 12.02
C CYS A 88 14.16 1.16 12.96
N CYS A 89 13.08 0.42 12.69
CA CYS A 89 12.69 -0.74 13.49
C CYS A 89 13.76 -1.83 13.46
N LEU A 90 14.27 -2.17 12.28
CA LEU A 90 15.33 -3.17 12.11
C LEU A 90 16.60 -2.79 12.90
N LYS A 91 17.03 -1.52 12.83
CA LYS A 91 18.21 -1.03 13.57
C LYS A 91 18.04 -1.10 15.09
N ARG A 92 16.82 -0.89 15.59
CA ARG A 92 16.50 -0.94 17.02
C ARG A 92 16.12 -2.33 17.52
N GLY A 93 16.05 -3.34 16.63
CA GLY A 93 15.58 -4.67 16.98
C GLY A 93 14.08 -4.72 17.32
N TYR A 94 13.30 -3.75 16.81
CA TYR A 94 11.86 -3.66 17.06
C TYR A 94 11.08 -4.42 15.99
N GLU A 95 10.09 -5.18 16.43
CA GLU A 95 9.09 -5.79 15.57
C GLU A 95 8.07 -4.77 15.06
N SER A 96 7.80 -3.71 15.82
CA SER A 96 6.97 -2.59 15.38
C SER A 96 7.30 -1.31 16.13
N CYS A 97 6.84 -0.18 15.61
CA CYS A 97 6.95 1.11 16.30
C CYS A 97 6.26 1.11 17.67
N ALA A 98 5.39 0.15 17.99
CA ALA A 98 4.70 0.08 19.28
C ALA A 98 5.68 -0.18 20.46
N GLN A 99 6.87 -0.70 20.17
CA GLN A 99 7.96 -0.88 21.15
C GLN A 99 8.79 0.39 21.38
N CYS A 100 8.58 1.44 20.60
CA CYS A 100 9.33 2.69 20.73
C CYS A 100 8.58 3.66 21.64
N ASP A 101 9.17 4.12 22.74
CA ASP A 101 8.49 5.05 23.65
C ASP A 101 8.05 6.36 22.98
N GLU A 102 8.79 6.80 21.97
CA GLU A 102 8.59 8.05 21.24
C GLU A 102 7.64 7.91 20.03
N PHE A 103 6.95 6.77 19.83
CA PHE A 103 6.22 6.54 18.58
C PHE A 103 5.08 7.54 18.34
N GLU A 104 4.47 8.10 19.38
CA GLU A 104 3.34 9.02 19.24
C GLU A 104 3.71 10.37 18.64
N SER A 105 4.95 10.82 18.84
CA SER A 105 5.49 12.08 18.32
C SER A 105 6.52 11.87 17.19
N CYS A 106 6.65 10.64 16.69
CA CYS A 106 7.70 10.32 15.72
C CYS A 106 7.38 10.87 14.32
N GLU A 107 8.13 11.88 13.88
CA GLU A 107 7.99 12.48 12.54
C GLU A 107 8.13 11.48 11.38
N LYS A 108 8.76 10.32 11.59
CA LYS A 108 8.88 9.29 10.54
C LYS A 108 7.53 8.67 10.19
N LEU A 109 6.53 8.78 11.09
CA LEU A 109 5.19 8.23 10.90
C LEU A 109 4.23 9.24 10.24
N THR A 110 4.51 10.54 10.27
CA THR A 110 3.61 11.58 9.74
C THR A 110 3.40 11.46 8.23
N PHE A 111 4.37 10.86 7.50
CA PHE A 111 4.23 10.53 6.07
C PHE A 111 2.98 9.67 5.76
N LEU A 112 2.44 8.95 6.74
CA LEU A 112 1.25 8.10 6.56
C LEU A 112 -0.06 8.88 6.65
N GLU A 113 -0.06 10.05 7.26
CA GLU A 113 -1.26 10.82 7.59
C GLU A 113 -2.12 11.22 6.37
N PRO A 114 -1.54 11.64 5.21
CA PRO A 114 -2.35 12.00 4.05
C PRO A 114 -3.23 10.86 3.54
N GLY A 115 -2.76 9.61 3.66
CA GLY A 115 -3.49 8.42 3.20
C GLY A 115 -4.26 7.68 4.29
N HIS A 116 -3.86 7.82 5.55
CA HIS A 116 -4.31 6.96 6.65
C HIS A 116 -4.70 7.70 7.93
N LYS A 117 -4.59 9.04 7.97
CA LYS A 117 -4.82 9.85 9.16
C LYS A 117 -4.07 9.26 10.37
N ASP A 118 -4.77 9.08 11.49
CA ASP A 118 -4.25 8.52 12.74
C ASP A 118 -4.46 7.00 12.90
N GLU A 119 -4.91 6.29 11.86
CA GLU A 119 -5.20 4.84 11.92
C GLU A 119 -3.98 4.04 12.39
N HIS A 120 -2.81 4.40 11.86
CA HIS A 120 -1.54 3.77 12.21
C HIS A 120 -1.22 3.92 13.72
N LEU A 121 -1.38 5.13 14.30
CA LEU A 121 -1.17 5.37 15.74
C LEU A 121 -2.17 4.60 16.60
N LYS A 122 -3.45 4.54 16.19
CA LYS A 122 -4.48 3.76 16.90
C LYS A 122 -4.10 2.29 16.99
N ILE A 123 -3.59 1.71 15.91
CA ILE A 123 -3.15 0.31 15.87
C ILE A 123 -1.89 0.12 16.72
N LEU A 124 -0.89 1.02 16.62
CA LEU A 124 0.31 0.96 17.44
C LEU A 124 -0.02 1.01 18.95
N ARG A 125 -0.94 1.87 19.38
CA ARG A 125 -1.42 1.92 20.77
C ARG A 125 -2.06 0.60 21.22
N LYS A 126 -2.87 -0.03 20.36
CA LYS A 126 -3.47 -1.34 20.64
C LYS A 126 -2.40 -2.43 20.77
N LEU A 127 -1.42 -2.45 19.86
CA LEU A 127 -0.31 -3.41 19.90
C LEU A 127 0.54 -3.24 21.16
N ARG A 128 0.81 -2.00 21.59
CA ARG A 128 1.55 -1.72 22.82
C ARG A 128 0.83 -2.27 24.05
N LYS A 129 -0.49 -2.06 24.14
CA LYS A 129 -1.31 -2.59 25.25
C LYS A 129 -1.41 -4.11 25.26
N ALA A 130 -1.42 -4.76 24.10
CA ALA A 130 -1.52 -6.21 23.99
C ALA A 130 -0.21 -6.95 24.35
N LYS A 131 0.93 -6.24 24.36
CA LYS A 131 2.26 -6.76 24.73
C LYS A 131 2.72 -6.34 26.13
N ALA A 132 1.95 -5.49 26.80
CA ALA A 132 2.17 -5.08 28.20
C ALA A 132 1.48 -6.08 29.13
#